data_AF-A0AAE6SST7-F1
#
_entry.id   AF-A0AAE6SST7-F1
#
_cell.length_a   1.000
_cell.length_b   1.000
_cell.length_c   1.000
_cell.angle_alpha   90.00
_cell.angle_beta   90.00
_cell.angle_gamma   90.00
#
_symmetry.space_group_name_H-M   'P 1'
#
loop_
_entity.id
_entity.type
_entity.pdbx_description
1 polymer ?
#
loop_
_entity_poly.entity_id
_entity_poly.type
_entity_poly.pdbx_seq_one_letter_code
_entity_poly.pdbx_strand_id
1 'polypeptide(L)'
;MKKSRVGLATILILLISACSSISEPEVKEVMKAEQSNPLKVKDALIATFVKAPKPKVGTQQEDVKSSLLSNSALVLQQNEKLIVARFYTKNSQLESIYEYCDLEYHFSSLKFVLGPYVTGDCSSIVINATKVN
;
A
#
# COMPACT_ATOMS: atom_id res chain seq x y z
N MET A 1 -56.40 4.80 44.65
CA MET A 1 -54.93 4.87 44.49
C MET A 1 -54.42 3.52 44.00
N LYS A 2 -53.96 3.42 42.75
CA LYS A 2 -53.24 2.26 42.22
C LYS A 2 -51.95 2.80 41.58
N LYS A 3 -50.81 2.41 42.15
CA LYS A 3 -49.47 2.76 41.68
C LYS A 3 -49.16 1.87 40.46
N SER A 4 -48.90 2.47 39.31
CA SER A 4 -48.34 1.76 38.15
C SER A 4 -46.89 2.19 37.98
N ARG A 5 -45.97 1.29 38.31
CA ARG A 5 -44.53 1.42 38.06
C ARG A 5 -44.30 0.97 36.62
N VAL A 6 -43.91 1.89 35.73
CA VAL A 6 -43.43 1.55 34.40
C VAL A 6 -41.94 1.29 34.51
N GLY A 7 -41.58 0.01 34.42
CA GLY A 7 -40.21 -0.47 34.43
C GLY A 7 -39.49 -0.18 33.11
N LEU A 8 -38.23 0.17 33.26
CA LEU A 8 -37.21 0.43 32.24
C LEU A 8 -37.02 -0.81 31.34
N ALA A 9 -37.26 -0.68 30.03
CA ALA A 9 -36.83 -1.69 29.06
C ALA A 9 -35.58 -1.18 28.34
N THR A 10 -34.42 -1.47 28.92
CA THR A 10 -33.11 -1.23 28.32
C THR A 10 -32.87 -2.31 27.27
N ILE A 11 -33.09 -1.98 25.99
CA ILE A 11 -32.75 -2.87 24.88
C ILE A 11 -31.23 -2.83 24.72
N LEU A 12 -30.56 -3.87 25.25
CA LEU A 12 -29.15 -4.11 25.06
C LEU A 12 -28.95 -4.73 23.67
N ILE A 13 -28.57 -3.91 22.68
CA ILE A 13 -28.17 -4.41 21.36
C ILE A 13 -26.77 -5.00 21.48
N LEU A 14 -26.69 -6.32 21.63
CA LEU A 14 -25.46 -7.10 21.45
C LEU A 14 -25.09 -7.09 19.97
N LEU A 15 -24.30 -6.10 19.56
CA LEU A 15 -23.53 -6.14 18.32
C LEU A 15 -22.48 -7.24 18.49
N ILE A 16 -22.76 -8.42 17.93
CA ILE A 16 -21.79 -9.48 17.77
C ILE A 16 -20.72 -8.94 16.84
N SER A 17 -19.67 -8.39 17.44
CA SER A 17 -18.40 -8.11 16.78
C SER A 17 -17.98 -9.42 16.12
N ALA A 18 -18.10 -9.50 14.79
CA ALA A 18 -17.34 -10.44 14.00
C ALA A 18 -15.87 -10.07 14.17
N CYS A 19 -15.28 -10.59 15.25
CA CYS A 19 -13.86 -10.54 15.53
C CYS A 19 -13.22 -11.38 14.44
N SER A 20 -12.83 -10.72 13.36
CA SER A 20 -12.13 -11.35 12.24
C SER A 20 -10.76 -11.75 12.78
N SER A 21 -10.65 -12.99 13.25
CA SER A 21 -9.39 -13.58 13.67
C SER A 21 -8.47 -13.59 12.45
N ILE A 22 -7.50 -12.69 12.46
CA ILE A 22 -6.37 -12.75 11.53
C ILE A 22 -5.72 -14.11 11.77
N SER A 23 -5.84 -14.99 10.78
CA SER A 23 -5.31 -16.34 10.90
C SER A 23 -3.78 -16.26 11.07
N GLU A 24 -3.23 -16.96 12.08
CA GLU A 24 -1.79 -17.09 12.29
C GLU A 24 -0.96 -17.37 11.02
N PRO A 25 -1.44 -18.15 10.01
CA PRO A 25 -0.72 -18.29 8.74
C PRO A 25 -0.55 -16.98 7.97
N GLU A 26 -1.55 -16.09 7.91
CA GLU A 26 -1.40 -14.77 7.24
C GLU A 26 -0.34 -13.91 7.92
N VAL A 27 -0.29 -13.91 9.26
CA VAL A 27 0.71 -13.14 10.02
C VAL A 27 2.12 -13.66 9.74
N LYS A 28 2.30 -14.99 9.67
CA LYS A 28 3.59 -15.61 9.35
C LYS A 28 4.04 -15.33 7.91
N GLU A 29 3.13 -15.30 6.95
CA GLU A 29 3.45 -14.93 5.56
C GLU A 29 3.82 -13.45 5.43
N VAL A 30 3.09 -12.57 6.12
CA VAL A 30 3.38 -11.13 6.19
C VAL A 30 4.75 -10.87 6.81
N MET A 31 5.07 -11.49 7.96
CA MET A 31 6.35 -11.32 8.63
C MET A 31 7.53 -11.89 7.80
N LYS A 32 7.31 -12.99 7.07
CA LYS A 32 8.33 -13.53 6.14
C LYS A 32 8.54 -12.62 4.93
N ALA A 33 7.49 -12.02 4.39
CA ALA A 33 7.60 -11.06 3.29
C ALA A 33 8.38 -9.81 3.73
N GLU A 34 8.16 -9.34 4.96
CA GLU A 34 8.85 -8.17 5.52
C GLU A 34 10.35 -8.44 5.81
N GLN A 35 10.72 -9.66 6.21
CA GLN A 35 12.12 -10.05 6.47
C GLN A 35 12.93 -10.45 5.22
N SER A 36 12.28 -10.90 4.14
CA SER A 36 12.98 -11.47 2.97
C SER A 36 13.16 -10.51 1.80
N ASN A 37 12.62 -9.29 1.88
CA ASN A 37 12.46 -8.46 0.70
C ASN A 37 13.09 -7.07 0.86
N PRO A 38 14.41 -6.94 0.65
CA PRO A 38 15.03 -5.63 0.61
C PRO A 38 14.56 -4.92 -0.65
N LEU A 39 13.64 -3.96 -0.50
CA LEU A 39 13.47 -2.93 -1.53
C LEU A 39 14.87 -2.44 -1.90
N LYS A 40 15.22 -2.53 -3.18
CA LYS A 40 16.51 -2.00 -3.62
C LYS A 40 16.49 -0.50 -3.31
N VAL A 41 17.61 0.03 -2.80
CA VAL A 41 17.75 1.47 -2.49
C VAL A 41 17.29 2.33 -3.67
N LYS A 42 17.59 1.88 -4.90
CA LYS A 42 17.11 2.48 -6.14
C LYS A 42 15.58 2.63 -6.19
N ASP A 43 14.84 1.56 -5.92
CA ASP A 43 13.38 1.55 -6.03
C ASP A 43 12.76 2.48 -4.99
N ALA A 44 13.29 2.47 -3.77
CA ALA A 44 12.87 3.37 -2.70
C ALA A 44 13.15 4.85 -3.03
N LEU A 45 14.30 5.16 -3.65
CA LEU A 45 14.65 6.51 -4.07
C LEU A 45 13.76 7.01 -5.20
N ILE A 46 13.55 6.21 -6.24
CA ILE A 46 12.67 6.58 -7.37
C ILE A 46 11.24 6.78 -6.88
N ALA A 47 10.71 5.86 -6.07
CA ALA A 47 9.39 6.02 -5.43
C ALA A 47 9.29 7.32 -4.61
N THR A 48 10.39 7.76 -3.99
CA THR A 48 10.43 9.04 -3.27
C THR A 48 10.40 10.23 -4.21
N PHE A 49 11.18 10.21 -5.30
CA PHE A 49 11.24 11.29 -6.28
C PHE A 49 9.90 11.52 -6.98
N VAL A 50 9.20 10.44 -7.35
CA VAL A 50 7.87 10.52 -7.98
C VAL A 50 6.72 10.58 -6.96
N LYS A 51 7.03 10.75 -5.67
CA LYS A 51 6.07 10.85 -4.56
C LYS A 51 5.06 9.69 -4.51
N ALA A 52 5.50 8.50 -4.86
CA ALA A 52 4.67 7.32 -4.84
C ALA A 52 4.29 6.91 -3.39
N PRO A 53 3.02 6.52 -3.15
CA PRO A 53 2.61 5.96 -1.88
C PRO A 53 3.46 4.76 -1.47
N LYS A 54 3.74 4.66 -0.16
CA LYS A 54 4.45 3.55 0.48
C LYS A 54 3.53 2.91 1.53
N PRO A 55 2.59 2.03 1.12
CA PRO A 55 1.66 1.40 2.04
C PRO A 55 2.38 0.56 3.08
N LYS A 56 1.72 0.34 4.23
CA LYS A 56 2.22 -0.60 5.23
C LYS A 56 1.86 -2.03 4.82
N VAL A 57 2.70 -3.00 5.16
CA VAL A 57 2.37 -4.41 4.95
C VAL A 57 1.04 -4.73 5.64
N GLY A 58 0.16 -5.45 4.95
CA GLY A 58 -1.19 -5.76 5.42
C GLY A 58 -2.27 -4.75 5.01
N THR A 59 -1.93 -3.58 4.45
CA THR A 59 -2.93 -2.62 3.93
C THR A 59 -3.79 -3.26 2.84
N GLN A 60 -5.10 -3.03 2.86
CA GLN A 60 -6.03 -3.60 1.87
C GLN A 60 -5.73 -3.06 0.46
N GLN A 61 -5.89 -3.90 -0.56
CA GLN A 61 -5.60 -3.54 -1.95
C GLN A 61 -6.39 -2.31 -2.41
N GLU A 62 -7.65 -2.19 -2.00
CA GLU A 62 -8.49 -1.03 -2.36
C GLU A 62 -8.04 0.26 -1.67
N ASP A 63 -7.47 0.19 -0.46
CA ASP A 63 -6.90 1.37 0.22
C ASP A 63 -5.59 1.81 -0.46
N VAL A 64 -4.78 0.84 -0.91
CA VAL A 64 -3.59 1.13 -1.72
C VAL A 64 -4.00 1.79 -3.02
N LYS A 65 -4.97 1.21 -3.75
CA LYS A 65 -5.49 1.76 -5.00
C LYS A 65 -6.02 3.18 -4.82
N SER A 66 -6.81 3.42 -3.77
CA SER A 66 -7.34 4.74 -3.45
C SER A 66 -6.20 5.75 -3.23
N SER A 67 -5.17 5.35 -2.48
CA SER A 67 -3.98 6.18 -2.25
C SER A 67 -3.21 6.49 -3.54
N LEU A 68 -3.12 5.54 -4.48
CA LEU A 68 -2.49 5.74 -5.79
C LEU A 68 -3.24 6.79 -6.62
N LEU A 69 -4.57 6.66 -6.71
CA LEU A 69 -5.41 7.60 -7.45
C LEU A 69 -5.38 9.01 -6.85
N SER A 70 -5.39 9.12 -5.52
CA SER A 70 -5.25 10.42 -4.83
C SER A 70 -3.88 11.09 -5.06
N ASN A 71 -2.85 10.32 -5.41
CA ASN A 71 -1.54 10.84 -5.78
C ASN A 71 -1.38 11.04 -7.30
N SER A 72 -2.49 11.10 -8.05
CA SER A 72 -2.51 11.28 -9.51
C SER A 72 -1.75 10.20 -10.28
N ALA A 73 -1.59 9.00 -9.70
CA ALA A 73 -1.02 7.88 -10.41
C ALA A 73 -2.05 7.28 -11.39
N LEU A 74 -1.60 6.90 -12.58
CA LEU A 74 -2.41 6.19 -13.56
C LEU A 74 -2.26 4.68 -13.34
N VAL A 75 -3.33 3.99 -12.95
CA VAL A 75 -3.31 2.52 -12.81
C VAL A 75 -3.34 1.89 -14.20
N LEU A 76 -2.24 1.22 -14.57
CA LEU A 76 -2.07 0.55 -15.86
C LEU A 76 -2.61 -0.88 -15.84
N GLN A 77 -2.45 -1.57 -14.71
CA GLN A 77 -2.86 -2.95 -14.52
C GLN A 77 -3.32 -3.17 -13.07
N GLN A 78 -4.37 -3.97 -12.89
CA GLN A 78 -4.85 -4.41 -11.59
C GLN A 78 -5.33 -5.87 -11.68
N ASN A 79 -4.88 -6.70 -10.74
CA ASN A 79 -5.45 -8.02 -10.43
C ASN A 79 -5.27 -8.32 -8.93
N GLU A 80 -5.72 -9.48 -8.47
CA GLU A 80 -5.69 -9.85 -7.04
C GLU A 80 -4.28 -9.84 -6.40
N LYS A 81 -3.23 -9.96 -7.21
CA LYS A 81 -1.83 -10.08 -6.76
C LYS A 81 -0.98 -8.86 -7.09
N LEU A 82 -1.43 -7.97 -7.97
CA LEU A 82 -0.60 -6.92 -8.54
C LEU A 82 -1.41 -5.67 -8.89
N ILE A 83 -0.86 -4.50 -8.56
CA ILE A 83 -1.21 -3.22 -9.17
C ILE A 83 0.06 -2.65 -9.80
N VAL A 84 -0.03 -2.26 -11.08
CA VAL A 84 1.01 -1.48 -11.77
C VAL A 84 0.48 -0.06 -11.96
N ALA A 85 1.20 0.93 -11.45
CA ALA A 85 0.81 2.32 -11.50
C ALA A 85 1.92 3.20 -12.09
N ARG A 86 1.53 4.10 -12.98
CA ARG A 86 2.40 5.09 -13.63
C ARG A 86 2.37 6.40 -12.87
N PHE A 87 3.56 6.93 -12.59
CA PHE A 87 3.78 8.23 -11.97
C PHE A 87 4.54 9.14 -12.93
N TYR A 88 3.95 10.28 -13.28
CA TYR A 88 4.65 11.29 -14.08
C TYR A 88 5.73 11.96 -13.25
N THR A 89 6.87 12.21 -13.87
CA THR A 89 8.06 12.78 -13.20
C THR A 89 8.03 14.31 -13.12
N LYS A 90 6.99 14.96 -13.62
CA LYS A 90 6.87 16.43 -13.61
C LYS A 90 7.05 16.97 -12.18
N ASN A 91 7.95 17.94 -12.01
CA ASN A 91 8.40 18.50 -10.74
C ASN A 91 9.15 17.52 -9.82
N SER A 92 9.78 16.48 -10.38
CA SER A 92 10.70 15.58 -9.65
C SER A 92 12.13 15.74 -10.14
N GLN A 93 13.09 15.17 -9.39
CA GLN A 93 14.49 15.10 -9.83
C GLN A 93 14.70 14.26 -11.11
N LEU A 94 13.67 13.55 -11.59
CA LEU A 94 13.74 12.67 -12.76
C LEU A 94 13.14 13.30 -14.03
N GLU A 95 12.53 14.50 -13.92
CA GLU A 95 11.79 15.14 -15.03
C GLU A 95 12.61 15.32 -16.31
N SER A 96 13.91 15.62 -16.17
CA SER A 96 14.81 15.83 -17.32
C SER A 96 15.27 14.54 -18.00
N ILE A 97 14.97 13.37 -17.42
CA ILE A 97 15.51 12.08 -17.85
C ILE A 97 14.39 11.13 -18.31
N TYR A 98 13.28 11.09 -17.57
CA TYR A 98 12.13 10.23 -17.86
C TYR A 98 10.86 11.05 -17.77
N GLU A 99 9.88 10.78 -18.63
CA GLU A 99 8.56 11.41 -18.55
C GLU A 99 7.71 10.80 -17.42
N TYR A 100 7.89 9.50 -17.16
CA TYR A 100 7.15 8.76 -16.15
C TYR A 100 7.96 7.57 -15.63
N CYS A 101 7.59 7.08 -14.45
CA CYS A 101 8.05 5.81 -13.89
C CYS A 101 6.86 4.91 -13.57
N ASP A 102 6.97 3.63 -13.93
CA ASP A 102 5.97 2.63 -13.61
C ASP A 102 6.42 1.87 -12.34
N LEU A 103 5.50 1.70 -11.39
CA LEU A 103 5.76 1.04 -10.12
C LEU A 103 4.79 -0.11 -9.87
N GLU A 104 5.32 -1.24 -9.39
CA GLU A 104 4.56 -2.44 -9.04
C GLU A 104 4.32 -2.54 -7.54
N TYR A 105 3.08 -2.83 -7.17
CA TYR A 105 2.61 -3.10 -5.82
C TYR A 105 2.04 -4.51 -5.80
N HIS A 106 2.55 -5.34 -4.91
CA HIS A 106 2.23 -6.77 -4.88
C HIS A 106 1.42 -7.13 -3.64
N PHE A 107 0.51 -8.09 -3.81
CA PHE A 107 -0.52 -8.43 -2.85
C PHE A 107 -0.59 -9.95 -2.61
N SER A 108 -0.92 -10.34 -1.38
CA SER A 108 -1.33 -11.70 -1.01
C SER A 108 -2.66 -11.60 -0.27
N SER A 109 -3.65 -12.41 -0.67
CA SER A 109 -5.00 -12.35 -0.09
C SER A 109 -5.58 -10.93 -0.03
N LEU A 110 -5.41 -10.16 -1.12
CA LEU A 110 -5.80 -8.74 -1.24
C LEU A 110 -5.14 -7.78 -0.25
N LYS A 111 -4.10 -8.21 0.47
CA LYS A 111 -3.33 -7.37 1.38
C LYS A 111 -1.95 -7.09 0.79
N PHE A 112 -1.51 -5.85 0.90
CA PHE A 112 -0.22 -5.40 0.43
C PHE A 112 0.91 -6.18 1.14
N VAL A 113 1.84 -6.72 0.36
CA VAL A 113 2.97 -7.49 0.90
C VAL A 113 4.33 -6.92 0.52
N LEU A 114 4.49 -6.36 -0.69
CA LEU A 114 5.79 -5.88 -1.17
C LEU A 114 5.67 -4.80 -2.25
N GLY A 115 6.64 -3.89 -2.27
CA GLY A 115 6.75 -2.77 -3.23
C GLY A 115 6.84 -1.39 -2.56
N PRO A 116 6.79 -0.30 -3.32
CA PRO A 116 6.76 -0.27 -4.79
C PRO A 116 8.08 -0.70 -5.44
N TYR A 117 8.03 -1.53 -6.48
CA TYR A 117 9.18 -1.85 -7.33
C TYR A 117 9.15 -1.05 -8.63
N VAL A 118 10.29 -0.50 -9.02
CA VAL A 118 10.38 0.24 -10.28
C VAL A 118 10.44 -0.76 -11.44
N THR A 119 9.50 -0.62 -12.35
CA THR A 119 9.41 -1.36 -13.61
C THR A 119 9.42 -0.38 -14.80
N GLY A 120 9.50 -0.91 -16.02
CA GLY A 120 9.55 -0.10 -17.23
C GLY A 120 10.80 0.78 -17.34
N ASP A 121 10.66 1.96 -17.95
CA ASP A 121 11.81 2.79 -18.39
C ASP A 121 12.68 3.29 -17.24
N CYS A 122 12.09 3.70 -16.11
CA CYS A 122 12.87 4.13 -14.94
C CYS A 122 13.71 3.00 -14.30
N SER A 123 13.50 1.74 -14.70
CA SER A 123 14.30 0.61 -14.19
C SER A 123 15.78 0.72 -14.58
N SER A 124 16.13 1.44 -15.66
CA SER A 124 17.52 1.66 -16.11
C SER A 124 18.26 2.77 -15.37
N ILE A 125 17.62 3.49 -14.45
CA ILE A 125 18.29 4.54 -13.67
C ILE A 125 19.44 3.93 -12.87
N VAL A 126 20.64 4.46 -13.06
CA VAL A 126 21.83 4.16 -12.25
C VAL A 126 22.02 5.29 -11.24
N ILE A 127 21.90 4.97 -9.95
CA ILE A 127 22.16 5.92 -8.87
C ILE A 127 23.57 5.67 -8.34
N ASN A 128 24.53 6.49 -8.76
CA ASN A 128 25.87 6.48 -8.19
C ASN A 128 25.86 7.29 -6.89
N ALA A 129 25.87 6.61 -5.75
CA ALA A 129 26.02 7.25 -4.46
C ALA A 129 27.50 7.64 -4.26
N THR A 130 27.86 8.88 -4.58
CA THR A 130 29.17 9.42 -4.22
C THR A 130 29.17 9.71 -2.72
N LYS A 131 30.05 9.05 -1.98
CA LYS A 131 30.23 9.31 -0.55
C LYS A 131 30.77 10.74 -0.40
N VAL A 132 29.97 11.63 0.20
CA VAL A 132 30.44 12.98 0.53
C VAL A 132 31.29 12.84 1.80
N ASN A 133 32.57 13.18 1.69
CA ASN A 133 33.54 13.16 2.81
C ASN A 133 33.28 14.32 3.79
#